data_AF-A0A8S3RKL5-F1
#
_entry.id   AF-A0A8S3RKL5-F1
#
_cell.length_a   1.000
_cell.length_b   1.000
_cell.length_c   1.000
_cell.angle_alpha   90.00
_cell.angle_beta   90.00
_cell.angle_gamma   90.00
#
_symmetry.space_group_name_H-M   'P 1'
#
loop_
_entity.id
_entity.type
_entity.pdbx_description
1 polymer ?
#
loop_
_entity_poly.entity_id
_entity_poly.type
_entity_poly.pdbx_seq_one_letter_code
_entity_poly.pdbx_strand_id
1 'polypeptide(L)'
;MFKVIFIVLTSLYVASGNKNIQTFNIKADVHGGSIKEDIVVDLQKKLLTVNGKLGIKNIDTGECLMVDTRESLNDTLELLYKIKRLKLTHVIDEVKLVDPVPITEQEMLQEGGEYIADFCSGYKLFFGNIVEQNVMTFTLTVIRCVCFELILFAVCLFGDNYIGTFGFSIFGLSNELSKALLDNLTHGFVGYFTWAIIVDLSDCGKDLIECSGCMMLAMVIDIDHFIAARSIKLKSALSLHNRPIFHASSIIPVAVGCIWLISYLRSNDILKRLSLIFLVAWTSHHIRDGTRRGFWFPPFGSTQPLPKTTYVILIMCLPLLLRGVLYLTEQRQSYINPIQRELVKV
;
A
#
# COMPACT_ATOMS: atom_id res chain seq x y z
N MET A 1 -0.25 -9.37 7.04
CA MET A 1 0.58 -10.49 6.57
C MET A 1 -0.05 -11.86 6.86
N PHE A 2 -0.38 -12.22 8.11
CA PHE A 2 -1.00 -13.52 8.44
C PHE A 2 -2.37 -13.80 7.81
N LYS A 3 -3.27 -12.81 7.69
CA LYS A 3 -4.53 -12.99 6.94
C LYS A 3 -4.29 -13.32 5.46
N VAL A 4 -3.23 -12.76 4.88
CA VAL A 4 -2.84 -13.01 3.48
C VAL A 4 -2.21 -14.39 3.35
N ILE A 5 -1.35 -14.80 4.28
CA ILE A 5 -0.77 -16.16 4.30
C ILE A 5 -1.86 -17.21 4.51
N PHE A 6 -2.82 -16.99 5.43
CA PHE A 6 -3.93 -17.91 5.66
C PHE A 6 -4.82 -18.05 4.41
N ILE A 7 -5.16 -16.92 3.76
CA ILE A 7 -5.94 -16.94 2.51
C ILE A 7 -5.15 -17.63 1.40
N VAL A 8 -3.84 -17.37 1.27
CA VAL A 8 -2.98 -17.99 0.25
C VAL A 8 -2.82 -19.50 0.49
N LEU A 9 -2.60 -19.95 1.73
CA LEU A 9 -2.48 -21.38 2.07
C LEU A 9 -3.80 -22.13 1.90
N THR A 10 -4.93 -21.52 2.28
CA THR A 10 -6.26 -22.11 2.08
C THR A 10 -6.60 -22.17 0.58
N SER A 11 -6.22 -21.15 -0.19
CA SER A 11 -6.45 -21.10 -1.64
C SER A 11 -5.55 -22.09 -2.39
N LEU A 12 -4.27 -22.22 -2.00
CA LEU A 12 -3.34 -23.21 -2.55
C LEU A 12 -3.76 -24.64 -2.21
N TYR A 13 -4.32 -24.86 -1.02
CA TYR A 13 -4.87 -26.15 -0.61
C TYR A 13 -6.10 -26.55 -1.44
N VAL A 14 -7.05 -25.63 -1.63
CA VAL A 14 -8.23 -25.85 -2.49
C VAL A 14 -7.81 -26.08 -3.95
N ALA A 15 -6.80 -25.35 -4.43
CA ALA A 15 -6.26 -25.50 -5.78
C ALA A 15 -5.45 -26.79 -5.98
N SER A 16 -4.81 -27.32 -4.93
CA SER A 16 -3.98 -28.52 -4.98
C SER A 16 -4.78 -29.80 -5.24
N GLY A 17 -6.10 -29.81 -5.03
CA GLY A 17 -6.96 -30.98 -5.27
C GLY A 17 -6.61 -32.22 -4.45
N ASN A 18 -5.75 -32.10 -3.42
CA ASN A 18 -5.20 -33.22 -2.68
C ASN A 18 -6.21 -33.70 -1.63
N LYS A 19 -6.88 -34.83 -1.92
CA LYS A 19 -7.98 -35.39 -1.12
C LYS A 19 -7.55 -36.08 0.19
N ASN A 20 -6.25 -36.13 0.49
CA ASN A 20 -5.71 -36.97 1.57
C ASN A 20 -5.50 -36.24 2.91
N ILE A 21 -5.86 -34.96 3.03
CA ILE A 21 -5.79 -34.22 4.30
C ILE A 21 -7.22 -34.07 4.84
N GLN A 22 -7.54 -34.80 5.90
CA GLN A 22 -8.93 -35.01 6.35
C GLN A 22 -9.38 -34.06 7.48
N THR A 23 -8.45 -33.44 8.22
CA THR A 23 -8.74 -32.58 9.37
C THR A 23 -7.67 -31.49 9.51
N PHE A 24 -8.08 -30.29 9.94
CA PHE A 24 -7.16 -29.22 10.36
C PHE A 24 -7.48 -28.86 11.82
N ASN A 25 -6.54 -29.12 12.72
CA ASN A 25 -6.63 -28.65 14.10
C ASN A 25 -5.86 -27.35 14.24
N ILE A 26 -6.56 -26.27 14.61
CA ILE A 26 -5.95 -24.96 14.86
C ILE A 26 -5.96 -24.77 16.38
N LYS A 27 -4.79 -24.85 17.01
CA LYS A 27 -4.62 -24.42 18.40
C LYS A 27 -4.35 -22.93 18.41
N ALA A 28 -5.22 -22.15 19.05
CA ALA A 28 -4.98 -20.74 19.31
C ALA A 28 -4.66 -20.59 20.80
N ASP A 29 -3.41 -20.27 21.13
CA ASP A 29 -3.03 -19.97 22.51
C ASP A 29 -3.25 -18.47 22.74
N VAL A 30 -4.17 -18.09 23.64
CA VAL A 30 -4.52 -16.69 23.88
C VAL A 30 -3.72 -16.19 25.07
N HIS A 31 -2.66 -15.43 24.82
CA HIS A 31 -1.88 -14.83 25.91
C HIS A 31 -2.67 -13.68 26.57
N GLY A 32 -3.10 -13.91 27.82
CA GLY A 32 -3.83 -12.93 28.64
C GLY A 32 -5.01 -13.49 29.44
N GLY A 33 -5.37 -14.76 29.27
CA GLY A 33 -6.42 -15.42 30.05
C GLY A 33 -6.24 -16.94 30.06
N SER A 34 -6.60 -17.56 31.19
CA SER A 34 -6.50 -19.01 31.43
C SER A 34 -7.52 -19.82 30.60
N ILE A 35 -7.43 -19.77 29.27
CA ILE A 35 -8.29 -20.56 28.39
C ILE A 35 -7.41 -21.23 27.32
N LYS A 36 -7.29 -22.55 27.44
CA LYS A 36 -6.80 -23.43 26.37
C LYS A 36 -8.03 -23.95 25.63
N GLU A 37 -8.21 -23.55 24.37
CA GLU A 37 -9.24 -24.11 23.51
C GLU A 37 -8.61 -24.80 22.30
N ASP A 38 -9.11 -26.00 22.02
CA ASP A 38 -8.76 -26.78 20.85
C ASP A 38 -9.85 -26.54 19.80
N ILE A 39 -9.58 -25.70 18.80
CA ILE A 39 -10.50 -25.52 17.67
C ILE A 39 -10.22 -26.66 16.68
N VAL A 40 -11.10 -27.67 16.71
CA VAL A 40 -11.07 -28.80 15.79
C VAL A 40 -11.92 -28.45 14.58
N VAL A 41 -11.30 -28.22 13.41
CA VAL A 41 -12.01 -28.05 12.14
C VAL A 41 -12.03 -29.41 11.44
N ASP A 42 -13.13 -30.13 11.63
CA ASP A 42 -13.39 -31.40 10.96
C ASP A 42 -14.02 -31.17 9.58
N LEU A 43 -13.27 -31.50 8.53
CA LEU A 43 -13.70 -31.37 7.14
C LEU A 43 -14.32 -32.66 6.59
N GLN A 44 -14.36 -33.76 7.37
CA GLN A 44 -14.88 -35.04 6.89
C GLN A 44 -16.39 -35.01 6.56
N LYS A 45 -17.13 -34.01 7.07
CA LYS A 45 -18.60 -33.96 6.96
C LYS A 45 -19.19 -32.92 6.01
N LYS A 46 -18.38 -32.15 5.26
CA LYS A 46 -18.88 -30.96 4.50
C LYS A 46 -19.74 -30.00 5.34
N LEU A 47 -19.65 -30.09 6.66
CA LEU A 47 -20.38 -29.27 7.64
C LEU A 47 -19.33 -28.67 8.57
N LEU A 48 -19.25 -27.34 8.60
CA LEU A 48 -18.35 -26.64 9.52
C LEU A 48 -18.93 -26.77 10.94
N THR A 49 -18.48 -27.77 11.70
CA THR A 49 -18.91 -27.96 13.08
C THR A 49 -17.83 -27.38 13.99
N VAL A 50 -18.09 -26.20 14.55
CA VAL A 50 -17.18 -25.58 15.54
C VAL A 50 -17.62 -26.07 16.92
N ASN A 51 -16.97 -27.12 17.41
CA ASN A 51 -17.20 -27.62 18.76
C ASN A 51 -16.24 -26.90 19.72
N GLY A 52 -16.76 -25.97 20.52
CA GLY A 52 -16.03 -25.28 21.57
C GLY A 52 -16.98 -24.79 22.65
N LYS A 53 -16.51 -24.74 23.90
CA LYS A 53 -17.23 -24.03 24.96
C LYS A 53 -16.60 -22.65 25.09
N LEU A 54 -17.24 -21.64 24.51
CA LEU A 54 -16.73 -20.29 24.60
C LEU A 54 -17.10 -19.70 25.97
N GLY A 55 -16.12 -19.60 26.86
CA GLY A 55 -16.26 -18.91 28.13
C GLY A 55 -15.92 -17.42 27.97
N ILE A 56 -16.93 -16.56 27.88
CA ILE A 56 -16.72 -15.11 27.85
C ILE A 56 -16.71 -14.60 29.29
N LYS A 57 -15.54 -14.21 29.79
CA LYS A 57 -15.41 -13.59 31.12
C LYS A 57 -15.44 -12.07 30.99
N ASN A 58 -16.41 -11.44 31.63
CA ASN A 58 -16.46 -9.99 31.76
C ASN A 58 -15.33 -9.55 32.72
N ILE A 59 -14.45 -8.68 32.25
CA ILE A 59 -13.24 -8.26 32.98
C ILE A 59 -13.61 -7.37 34.18
N ASP A 60 -14.68 -6.60 34.09
CA ASP A 60 -15.07 -5.62 35.12
C ASP A 60 -15.97 -6.25 36.19
N THR A 61 -16.78 -7.25 35.84
CA THR A 61 -17.72 -7.90 36.77
C THR A 61 -17.28 -9.29 37.23
N GLY A 62 -16.31 -9.91 36.55
CA GLY A 62 -15.85 -11.26 36.82
C GLY A 62 -16.83 -12.38 36.41
N GLU A 63 -18.01 -12.03 35.88
CA GLU A 63 -19.02 -12.99 35.44
C GLU A 63 -18.56 -13.76 34.20
N CYS A 64 -18.78 -15.07 34.22
CA CYS A 64 -18.46 -15.97 33.12
C CYS A 64 -19.75 -16.39 32.41
N LEU A 65 -19.92 -15.96 31.17
CA LEU A 65 -20.96 -16.46 30.29
C LEU A 65 -20.41 -17.69 29.55
N MET A 66 -20.98 -18.86 29.85
CA MET A 66 -20.65 -20.10 29.15
C MET A 66 -21.62 -20.28 27.99
N VAL A 67 -21.13 -20.18 26.75
CA VAL A 67 -21.95 -20.43 25.56
C VAL A 67 -21.58 -21.79 24.99
N ASP A 68 -22.55 -22.70 24.97
CA ASP A 68 -22.42 -24.03 24.37
C ASP A 68 -22.81 -23.93 22.90
N THR A 69 -21.85 -23.98 21.97
CA THR A 69 -22.10 -23.79 20.53
C THR A 69 -22.56 -25.08 19.85
N ARG A 70 -23.62 -25.69 20.38
CA ARG A 70 -24.31 -26.82 19.72
C ARG A 70 -25.43 -26.40 18.77
N GLU A 71 -25.66 -25.10 18.58
CA GLU A 71 -26.76 -24.58 17.77
C GLU A 71 -26.34 -24.17 16.35
N SER A 72 -27.36 -24.05 15.50
CA SER A 72 -27.35 -23.85 14.05
C SER A 72 -26.27 -22.89 13.53
N LEU A 73 -25.81 -23.12 12.29
CA LEU A 73 -24.83 -22.27 11.60
C LEU A 73 -25.24 -20.78 11.57
N ASN A 74 -26.55 -20.49 11.61
CA ASN A 74 -27.05 -19.11 11.71
C ASN A 74 -26.69 -18.45 13.04
N ASP A 75 -26.74 -19.19 14.15
CA ASP A 75 -26.37 -18.69 15.47
C ASP A 75 -24.85 -18.53 15.59
N THR A 76 -24.09 -19.41 14.92
CA THR A 76 -22.63 -19.29 14.78
C THR A 76 -22.22 -18.08 13.93
N LEU A 77 -22.94 -17.79 12.84
CA LEU A 77 -22.72 -16.60 12.02
C LEU A 77 -23.12 -15.32 12.75
N GLU A 78 -24.21 -15.32 13.52
CA GLU A 78 -24.59 -14.20 14.37
C GLU A 78 -23.56 -13.98 15.49
N LEU A 79 -23.01 -15.06 16.07
CA LEU A 79 -21.94 -15.01 17.05
C LEU A 79 -20.63 -14.48 16.44
N LEU A 80 -20.23 -14.93 15.25
CA LEU A 80 -19.09 -14.39 14.49
C LEU A 80 -19.31 -12.91 14.13
N TYR A 81 -20.54 -12.51 13.82
CA TYR A 81 -20.91 -11.12 13.58
C TYR A 81 -20.80 -10.27 14.86
N LYS A 82 -21.21 -10.82 16.01
CA LYS A 82 -21.04 -10.21 17.35
C LYS A 82 -19.56 -10.14 17.75
N ILE A 83 -18.75 -11.17 17.50
CA ILE A 83 -17.31 -11.21 17.76
C ILE A 83 -16.55 -10.23 16.85
N LYS A 84 -16.92 -10.13 15.57
CA LYS A 84 -16.40 -9.11 14.63
C LYS A 84 -16.70 -7.69 15.11
N ARG A 85 -17.79 -7.51 15.87
CA ARG A 85 -18.15 -6.26 16.56
C ARG A 85 -17.27 -5.99 17.80
N LEU A 86 -16.68 -7.02 18.41
CA LEU A 86 -15.89 -6.96 19.65
C LEU A 86 -14.37 -6.73 19.47
N LYS A 87 -13.86 -6.55 18.24
CA LYS A 87 -12.45 -6.14 17.95
C LYS A 87 -11.35 -6.96 18.65
N LEU A 88 -11.47 -8.27 18.73
CA LEU A 88 -10.33 -9.14 19.10
C LEU A 88 -9.46 -9.41 17.87
N THR A 89 -8.31 -8.74 17.78
CA THR A 89 -7.30 -9.03 16.76
C THR A 89 -5.92 -9.05 17.40
N HIS A 90 -5.48 -10.23 17.84
CA HIS A 90 -4.13 -10.80 17.66
C HIS A 90 -4.05 -12.15 18.40
N VAL A 91 -3.02 -12.93 18.06
CA VAL A 91 -2.53 -14.17 18.69
C VAL A 91 -3.06 -15.49 18.11
N ILE A 92 -2.28 -16.09 17.20
CA ILE A 92 -2.20 -17.55 16.94
C ILE A 92 -0.76 -17.84 16.54
N ASP A 93 -0.03 -18.63 17.35
CA ASP A 93 1.42 -18.84 17.20
C ASP A 93 1.85 -20.25 16.73
N GLU A 94 0.99 -21.28 16.71
CA GLU A 94 1.41 -22.62 16.23
C GLU A 94 0.25 -23.50 15.74
N VAL A 95 0.47 -24.28 14.67
CA VAL A 95 -0.47 -25.28 14.15
C VAL A 95 0.17 -26.68 14.23
N LYS A 96 -0.50 -27.64 14.87
CA LYS A 96 -0.08 -29.05 14.93
C LYS A 96 -1.21 -29.99 14.47
N LEU A 97 -0.86 -30.98 13.66
CA LEU A 97 -1.76 -32.01 13.15
C LEU A 97 -1.95 -33.13 14.18
N VAL A 98 -3.18 -33.60 14.37
CA VAL A 98 -3.55 -34.76 15.21
C VAL A 98 -4.56 -35.62 14.46
N ASP A 99 -4.47 -36.94 14.63
CA ASP A 99 -5.23 -37.94 13.86
C ASP A 99 -6.75 -37.96 14.18
N PRO A 100 -7.62 -38.30 13.20
CA PRO A 100 -9.07 -38.24 13.33
C PRO A 100 -9.71 -39.44 14.06
N VAL A 101 -10.89 -39.23 14.66
CA VAL A 101 -11.73 -40.23 15.36
C VAL A 101 -12.85 -40.72 14.41
N PRO A 102 -13.16 -42.03 14.34
CA PRO A 102 -14.14 -42.54 13.38
C PRO A 102 -15.59 -42.39 13.88
N ILE A 103 -16.50 -42.01 12.96
CA ILE A 103 -17.96 -41.95 13.17
C ILE A 103 -18.62 -42.87 12.14
N THR A 104 -19.66 -43.59 12.54
CA THR A 104 -20.35 -44.62 11.75
C THR A 104 -21.27 -44.06 10.65
N GLU A 105 -21.23 -44.72 9.49
CA GLU A 105 -21.76 -44.32 8.18
C GLU A 105 -23.30 -44.26 8.07
N GLN A 106 -24.03 -44.90 8.99
CA GLN A 106 -25.48 -45.12 8.87
C GLN A 106 -26.36 -43.91 9.27
N GLU A 107 -25.85 -42.94 10.03
CA GLU A 107 -26.64 -41.75 10.44
C GLU A 107 -26.63 -40.62 9.40
N MET A 108 -25.79 -40.69 8.36
CA MET A 108 -25.56 -39.55 7.45
C MET A 108 -26.40 -39.58 6.15
N LEU A 109 -27.09 -40.68 5.84
CA LEU A 109 -27.56 -40.92 4.46
C LEU A 109 -29.03 -40.56 4.15
N GLN A 110 -29.86 -40.11 5.10
CA GLN A 110 -31.32 -40.00 4.83
C GLN A 110 -31.95 -38.61 4.62
N GLU A 111 -31.34 -37.48 4.97
CA GLU A 111 -32.05 -36.17 4.81
C GLU A 111 -31.22 -34.98 4.28
N GLY A 112 -29.93 -35.12 3.96
CA GLY A 112 -29.06 -33.95 3.67
C GLY A 112 -28.57 -33.76 2.22
N GLY A 113 -28.77 -34.73 1.33
CA GLY A 113 -27.98 -34.84 0.08
C GLY A 113 -28.13 -33.67 -0.91
N GLU A 114 -29.35 -33.21 -1.17
CA GLU A 114 -29.62 -32.13 -2.13
C GLU A 114 -29.19 -30.75 -1.58
N TYR A 115 -29.52 -30.45 -0.33
CA TYR A 115 -29.15 -29.18 0.31
C TYR A 115 -27.63 -29.00 0.44
N ILE A 116 -26.89 -30.08 0.68
CA ILE A 116 -25.42 -30.04 0.82
C ILE A 116 -24.73 -29.84 -0.54
N ALA A 117 -25.28 -30.39 -1.63
CA ALA A 117 -24.74 -30.21 -2.97
C ALA A 117 -24.89 -28.74 -3.45
N ASP A 118 -26.07 -28.16 -3.25
CA ASP A 118 -26.33 -26.75 -3.58
C ASP A 118 -25.50 -25.79 -2.71
N PHE A 119 -25.35 -26.09 -1.41
CA PHE A 119 -24.50 -25.30 -0.53
C PHE A 119 -23.01 -25.37 -0.93
N CYS A 120 -22.47 -26.56 -1.23
CA CYS A 120 -21.08 -26.71 -1.68
C CYS A 120 -20.84 -26.03 -3.03
N SER A 121 -21.82 -26.07 -3.94
CA SER A 121 -21.78 -25.37 -5.23
C SER A 121 -21.74 -23.85 -5.02
N GLY A 122 -22.65 -23.32 -4.19
CA GLY A 122 -22.69 -21.89 -3.84
C GLY A 122 -21.42 -21.40 -3.12
N TYR A 123 -20.89 -22.21 -2.21
CA TYR A 123 -19.65 -21.87 -1.48
C TYR A 123 -18.43 -21.87 -2.40
N LYS A 124 -18.30 -22.87 -3.29
CA LYS A 124 -17.21 -22.93 -4.26
C LYS A 124 -17.29 -21.80 -5.28
N LEU A 125 -18.50 -21.42 -5.70
CA LEU A 125 -18.71 -20.29 -6.59
C LEU A 125 -18.37 -18.96 -5.89
N PHE A 126 -18.84 -18.75 -4.66
CA PHE A 126 -18.62 -17.50 -3.92
C PHE A 126 -17.14 -17.30 -3.56
N PHE A 127 -16.49 -18.30 -2.96
CA PHE A 127 -15.07 -18.21 -2.60
C PHE A 127 -14.16 -18.28 -3.83
N GLY A 128 -14.52 -19.07 -4.85
CA GLY A 128 -13.83 -19.09 -6.13
C GLY A 128 -13.81 -17.70 -6.76
N ASN A 129 -14.97 -17.05 -6.86
CA ASN A 129 -15.08 -15.69 -7.39
C ASN A 129 -14.28 -14.67 -6.57
N ILE A 130 -14.27 -14.77 -5.23
CA ILE A 130 -13.50 -13.85 -4.37
C ILE A 130 -11.99 -14.05 -4.55
N VAL A 131 -11.52 -15.30 -4.59
CA VAL A 131 -10.09 -15.60 -4.78
C VAL A 131 -9.65 -15.17 -6.17
N GLU A 132 -10.43 -15.50 -7.21
CA GLU A 132 -10.14 -15.10 -8.59
C GLU A 132 -10.12 -13.58 -8.76
N GLN A 133 -11.10 -12.85 -8.18
CA GLN A 133 -11.10 -11.39 -8.22
C GLN A 133 -9.86 -10.80 -7.53
N ASN A 134 -9.49 -11.27 -6.34
CA ASN A 134 -8.32 -10.78 -5.62
C ASN A 134 -7.01 -11.07 -6.37
N VAL A 135 -6.87 -12.27 -6.96
CA VAL A 135 -5.70 -12.65 -7.76
C VAL A 135 -5.62 -11.79 -9.02
N MET A 136 -6.74 -11.56 -9.71
CA MET A 136 -6.79 -10.71 -10.89
C MET A 136 -6.41 -9.26 -10.56
N THR A 137 -6.99 -8.67 -9.51
CA THR A 137 -6.64 -7.30 -9.07
C THR A 137 -5.17 -7.17 -8.68
N PHE A 138 -4.62 -8.14 -7.94
CA PHE A 138 -3.21 -8.16 -7.60
C PHE A 138 -2.31 -8.23 -8.84
N THR A 139 -2.65 -9.13 -9.77
CA THR A 139 -1.90 -9.31 -11.02
C THR A 139 -1.89 -8.03 -11.85
N LEU A 140 -3.05 -7.39 -12.04
CA LEU A 140 -3.17 -6.11 -12.76
C LEU A 140 -2.36 -5.00 -12.08
N THR A 141 -2.38 -4.94 -10.75
CA THR A 141 -1.60 -3.97 -9.96
C THR A 141 -0.10 -4.12 -10.21
N VAL A 142 0.41 -5.36 -10.19
CA VAL A 142 1.83 -5.64 -10.44
C VAL A 142 2.20 -5.28 -11.88
N ILE A 143 1.38 -5.65 -12.86
CA ILE A 143 1.61 -5.33 -14.27
C ILE A 143 1.66 -3.80 -14.48
N ARG A 144 0.70 -3.05 -13.95
CA ARG A 144 0.70 -1.57 -14.04
C ARG A 144 1.96 -0.97 -13.41
N CYS A 145 2.34 -1.44 -12.22
CA CYS A 145 3.54 -0.99 -11.54
C CYS A 145 4.79 -1.19 -12.41
N VAL A 146 4.97 -2.39 -12.98
CA VAL A 146 6.10 -2.69 -13.86
C VAL A 146 6.06 -1.82 -15.13
N CYS A 147 4.90 -1.64 -15.75
CA CYS A 147 4.76 -0.78 -16.92
C CYS A 147 5.15 0.67 -16.62
N PHE A 148 4.68 1.24 -15.51
CA PHE A 148 5.04 2.61 -15.14
C PHE A 148 6.51 2.76 -14.75
N GLU A 149 7.12 1.77 -14.09
CA GLU A 149 8.56 1.75 -13.83
C GLU A 149 9.36 1.75 -15.15
N LEU A 150 8.97 0.93 -16.12
CA LEU A 150 9.62 0.91 -17.45
C LEU A 150 9.48 2.27 -18.17
N ILE A 151 8.32 2.92 -18.05
CA ILE A 151 8.11 4.27 -18.60
C ILE A 151 8.97 5.30 -17.86
N LEU A 152 9.04 5.24 -16.53
CA LEU A 152 9.87 6.13 -15.72
C LEU A 152 11.35 6.00 -16.08
N PHE A 153 11.83 4.76 -16.24
CA PHE A 153 13.18 4.47 -16.71
C PHE A 153 13.43 5.05 -18.11
N ALA A 154 12.48 4.86 -19.04
CA ALA A 154 12.57 5.43 -20.37
C ALA A 154 12.65 6.96 -20.32
N VAL A 155 11.79 7.63 -19.54
CA VAL A 155 11.81 9.10 -19.35
C VAL A 155 13.18 9.58 -18.86
N CYS A 156 13.78 8.87 -17.89
CA CYS A 156 15.12 9.16 -17.38
C CYS A 156 16.18 9.08 -18.50
N LEU A 157 16.19 7.99 -19.28
CA LEU A 157 17.15 7.83 -20.38
C LEU A 157 16.92 8.83 -21.52
N PHE A 158 15.68 9.06 -21.91
CA PHE A 158 15.35 9.96 -23.01
C PHE A 158 15.67 11.40 -22.66
N GLY A 159 15.25 11.87 -21.47
CA GLY A 159 15.52 13.23 -21.00
C GLY A 159 17.02 13.54 -21.03
N ASP A 160 17.86 12.66 -20.52
CA ASP A 160 19.30 12.91 -20.42
C ASP A 160 20.03 12.78 -21.77
N ASN A 161 19.63 11.83 -22.62
CA ASN A 161 20.31 11.59 -23.90
C ASN A 161 19.90 12.62 -24.96
N TYR A 162 18.65 13.08 -24.97
CA TYR A 162 18.20 14.10 -25.93
C TYR A 162 18.76 15.48 -25.61
N ILE A 163 18.84 15.87 -24.34
CA ILE A 163 19.45 17.14 -23.93
C ILE A 163 20.93 17.20 -24.36
N GLY A 164 21.63 16.07 -24.33
CA GLY A 164 23.06 15.98 -24.68
C GLY A 164 23.37 15.83 -26.17
N THR A 165 22.53 15.13 -26.94
CA THR A 165 22.92 14.62 -28.28
C THR A 165 22.19 15.31 -29.43
N PHE A 166 20.91 15.65 -29.25
CA PHE A 166 20.05 16.20 -30.29
C PHE A 166 19.61 17.60 -29.88
N GLY A 167 20.49 18.59 -30.04
CA GLY A 167 20.15 20.00 -29.95
C GLY A 167 19.13 20.37 -31.01
N PHE A 168 17.87 20.02 -30.76
CA PHE A 168 16.77 20.12 -31.70
C PHE A 168 16.18 21.52 -31.56
N SER A 169 16.23 22.33 -32.62
CA SER A 169 15.40 23.53 -32.71
C SER A 169 13.98 23.06 -32.99
N ILE A 170 13.25 22.76 -31.92
CA ILE A 170 11.83 22.45 -31.98
C ILE A 170 11.10 23.77 -32.26
N PHE A 171 10.28 23.82 -33.32
CA PHE A 171 9.39 24.95 -33.64
C PHE A 171 10.05 26.34 -33.71
N GLY A 172 11.30 26.45 -34.17
CA GLY A 172 12.00 27.73 -34.29
C GLY A 172 12.42 28.37 -32.95
N LEU A 173 12.34 27.62 -31.85
CA LEU A 173 12.88 28.04 -30.55
C LEU A 173 14.41 28.00 -30.58
N SER A 174 15.03 28.88 -29.78
CA SER A 174 16.48 28.84 -29.60
C SER A 174 16.89 27.53 -28.93
N ASN A 175 18.05 27.00 -29.30
CA ASN A 175 18.55 25.72 -28.76
C ASN A 175 18.58 25.70 -27.22
N GLU A 176 18.86 26.84 -26.57
CA GLU A 176 18.86 26.96 -25.11
C GLU A 176 17.46 26.89 -24.50
N LEU A 177 16.46 27.48 -25.15
CA LEU A 177 15.08 27.43 -24.67
C LEU A 177 14.48 26.03 -24.83
N SER A 178 14.75 25.37 -25.97
CA SER A 178 14.33 23.98 -26.16
C SER A 178 14.95 23.05 -25.13
N LYS A 179 16.24 23.21 -24.82
CA LYS A 179 16.92 22.45 -23.76
C LYS A 179 16.30 22.70 -22.40
N ALA A 180 16.11 23.97 -22.01
CA ALA A 180 15.54 24.31 -20.70
C ALA A 180 14.09 23.79 -20.55
N LEU A 181 13.27 23.88 -21.60
CA LEU A 181 11.92 23.34 -21.59
C LEU A 181 11.92 21.82 -21.50
N LEU A 182 12.78 21.13 -22.25
CA LEU A 182 12.88 19.67 -22.20
C LEU A 182 13.41 19.18 -20.85
N ASP A 183 14.38 19.88 -20.27
CA ASP A 183 14.92 19.61 -18.92
C ASP A 183 13.80 19.70 -17.87
N ASN A 184 13.06 20.81 -17.88
CA ASN A 184 11.96 21.04 -16.96
C ASN A 184 10.80 20.03 -17.17
N LEU A 185 10.43 19.74 -18.42
CA LEU A 185 9.44 18.70 -18.73
C LEU A 185 9.88 17.32 -18.25
N THR A 186 11.17 17.00 -18.35
CA THR A 186 11.71 15.73 -17.83
C THR A 186 11.52 15.65 -16.32
N HIS A 187 11.83 16.73 -15.57
CA HIS A 187 11.55 16.79 -14.13
C HIS A 187 10.06 16.57 -13.84
N GLY A 188 9.19 17.24 -14.59
CA GLY A 188 7.73 17.06 -14.49
C GLY A 188 7.30 15.61 -14.70
N PHE A 189 7.73 14.96 -15.78
CA PHE A 189 7.35 13.58 -16.08
C PHE A 189 7.91 12.57 -15.07
N VAL A 190 9.14 12.77 -14.59
CA VAL A 190 9.68 11.95 -13.50
C VAL A 190 8.78 12.05 -12.26
N GLY A 191 8.37 13.26 -11.87
CA GLY A 191 7.42 13.46 -10.77
C GLY A 191 6.06 12.81 -11.01
N TYR A 192 5.51 12.96 -12.22
CA TYR A 192 4.24 12.36 -12.65
C TYR A 192 4.24 10.84 -12.49
N PHE A 193 5.19 10.16 -13.15
CA PHE A 193 5.22 8.69 -13.16
C PHE A 193 5.62 8.11 -11.80
N THR A 194 6.48 8.80 -11.05
CA THR A 194 6.77 8.41 -9.67
C THR A 194 5.50 8.40 -8.81
N TRP A 195 4.67 9.45 -8.90
CA TRP A 195 3.40 9.47 -8.17
C TRP A 195 2.40 8.44 -8.69
N ALA A 196 2.31 8.25 -10.02
CA ALA A 196 1.44 7.26 -10.64
C ALA A 196 1.72 5.83 -10.14
N ILE A 197 2.99 5.47 -9.91
CA ILE A 197 3.38 4.18 -9.32
C ILE A 197 2.94 4.09 -7.85
N ILE A 198 3.10 5.17 -7.08
CA ILE A 198 2.76 5.23 -5.66
C ILE A 198 1.26 5.02 -5.44
N VAL A 199 0.42 5.72 -6.21
CA VAL A 199 -1.04 5.62 -6.08
C VAL A 199 -1.63 4.46 -6.88
N ASP A 200 -0.81 3.74 -7.66
CA ASP A 200 -1.23 2.68 -8.57
C ASP A 200 -2.35 3.18 -9.49
N LEU A 201 -2.01 4.21 -10.27
CA LEU A 201 -2.93 4.97 -11.12
C LEU A 201 -3.86 4.02 -11.89
N SER A 202 -5.09 3.96 -11.40
CA SER A 202 -6.13 3.07 -11.90
C SER A 202 -7.46 3.79 -12.04
N ASP A 203 -7.67 4.83 -11.23
CA ASP A 203 -8.82 5.73 -11.30
C ASP A 203 -8.47 7.02 -12.05
N CYS A 204 -9.32 7.41 -12.99
CA CYS A 204 -9.08 8.56 -13.86
C CYS A 204 -9.34 9.91 -13.19
N GLY A 205 -9.97 9.98 -12.01
CA GLY A 205 -10.30 11.26 -11.38
C GLY A 205 -9.18 11.82 -10.51
N LYS A 206 -9.22 11.42 -9.24
CA LYS A 206 -8.38 11.98 -8.18
C LYS A 206 -6.89 11.70 -8.41
N ASP A 207 -6.55 10.48 -8.81
CA ASP A 207 -5.15 10.09 -8.98
C ASP A 207 -4.50 10.83 -10.15
N LEU A 208 -5.23 11.09 -11.25
CA LEU A 208 -4.73 11.95 -12.34
C LEU A 208 -4.46 13.38 -11.88
N ILE A 209 -5.35 13.96 -11.06
CA ILE A 209 -5.15 15.30 -10.49
C ILE A 209 -3.88 15.32 -9.64
N GLU A 210 -3.67 14.31 -8.79
CA GLU A 210 -2.49 14.25 -7.94
C GLU A 210 -1.20 14.00 -8.74
N CYS A 211 -1.23 13.14 -9.75
CA CYS A 211 -0.08 12.93 -10.66
C CYS A 211 0.27 14.22 -11.41
N SER A 212 -0.74 14.92 -11.92
CA SER A 212 -0.57 16.21 -12.60
C SER A 212 -0.08 17.28 -11.64
N GLY A 213 -0.58 17.29 -10.40
CA GLY A 213 -0.09 18.17 -9.33
C GLY A 213 1.37 17.92 -9.01
N CYS A 214 1.79 16.65 -8.93
CA CYS A 214 3.18 16.26 -8.72
C CYS A 214 4.08 16.72 -9.88
N MET A 215 3.63 16.55 -11.13
CA MET A 215 4.29 17.05 -12.33
C MET A 215 4.52 18.56 -12.27
N MET A 216 3.44 19.32 -12.05
CA MET A 216 3.50 20.78 -11.97
C MET A 216 4.42 21.23 -10.84
N LEU A 217 4.33 20.59 -9.69
CA LEU A 217 5.14 20.93 -8.53
C LEU A 217 6.64 20.70 -8.79
N ALA A 218 7.00 19.60 -9.45
CA ALA A 218 8.38 19.33 -9.84
C ALA A 218 8.91 20.36 -10.86
N MET A 219 8.04 20.87 -11.74
CA MET A 219 8.40 21.89 -12.73
C MET A 219 8.51 23.31 -12.16
N VAL A 220 7.75 23.61 -11.11
CA VAL A 220 7.75 24.92 -10.45
C VAL A 220 9.08 25.19 -9.73
N ILE A 221 9.82 24.14 -9.38
CA ILE A 221 11.13 24.27 -8.70
C ILE A 221 12.08 25.14 -9.54
N ASP A 222 12.17 24.89 -10.86
CA ASP A 222 13.04 25.65 -11.78
C ASP A 222 12.63 27.11 -11.97
N ILE A 223 11.42 27.51 -11.58
CA ILE A 223 11.00 28.92 -11.61
C ILE A 223 11.89 29.75 -10.68
N ASP A 224 12.48 29.14 -9.64
CA ASP A 224 13.37 29.82 -8.72
C ASP A 224 14.64 30.40 -9.38
N HIS A 225 15.05 29.86 -10.53
CA HIS A 225 16.17 30.39 -11.31
C HIS A 225 15.84 31.78 -11.86
N PHE A 226 14.61 31.99 -12.33
CA PHE A 226 14.14 33.30 -12.80
C PHE A 226 13.99 34.29 -11.64
N ILE A 227 13.49 33.82 -10.49
CA ILE A 227 13.37 34.62 -9.27
C ILE A 227 14.75 35.07 -8.79
N ALA A 228 15.71 34.14 -8.72
CA ALA A 228 17.05 34.40 -8.26
C ALA A 228 17.86 35.26 -9.26
N ALA A 229 17.60 35.12 -10.56
CA ALA A 229 18.11 36.03 -11.59
C ALA A 229 17.46 37.42 -11.58
N ARG A 230 16.34 37.59 -10.87
CA ARG A 230 15.49 38.78 -10.91
C ARG A 230 15.14 39.18 -12.35
N SER A 231 14.92 38.18 -13.21
CA SER A 231 14.72 38.39 -14.63
C SER A 231 13.92 37.25 -15.25
N ILE A 232 13.01 37.60 -16.17
CA ILE A 232 12.31 36.63 -17.03
C ILE A 232 13.17 36.18 -18.23
N LYS A 233 14.36 36.77 -18.43
CA LYS A 233 15.25 36.41 -19.53
C LYS A 233 15.91 35.07 -19.23
N LEU A 234 15.65 34.07 -20.09
CA LEU A 234 16.20 32.73 -19.96
C LEU A 234 17.74 32.73 -19.78
N LYS A 235 18.46 33.54 -20.57
CA LYS A 235 19.93 33.63 -20.46
C LYS A 235 20.39 34.08 -19.08
N SER A 236 19.64 34.96 -18.41
CA SER A 236 19.94 35.38 -17.04
C SER A 236 19.68 34.27 -16.03
N ALA A 237 18.58 33.52 -16.19
CA ALA A 237 18.25 32.37 -15.34
C ALA A 237 19.31 31.25 -15.45
N LEU A 238 19.81 30.98 -16.66
CA LEU A 238 20.82 29.95 -16.92
C LEU A 238 22.25 30.34 -16.51
N SER A 239 22.54 31.63 -16.33
CA SER A 239 23.89 32.13 -16.00
C SER A 239 24.13 32.38 -14.51
N LEU A 240 23.25 31.86 -13.65
CA LEU A 240 23.36 32.08 -12.21
C LEU A 240 24.58 31.39 -11.60
N HIS A 241 25.40 32.17 -10.88
CA HIS A 241 26.56 31.65 -10.15
C HIS A 241 26.17 30.98 -8.83
N ASN A 242 25.18 31.52 -8.12
CA ASN A 242 24.69 30.97 -6.86
C ASN A 242 23.53 30.00 -7.10
N ARG A 243 23.37 28.99 -6.23
CA ARG A 243 22.22 28.09 -6.31
C ARG A 243 20.96 28.80 -5.77
N PRO A 244 19.86 28.77 -6.53
CA PRO A 244 18.57 29.25 -6.05
C PRO A 244 18.06 28.47 -4.82
N ILE A 245 17.18 29.11 -4.04
CA ILE A 245 16.77 28.60 -2.72
C ILE A 245 15.99 27.29 -2.82
N PHE A 246 15.13 27.08 -3.83
CA PHE A 246 14.35 25.83 -3.89
C PHE A 246 15.21 24.61 -4.17
N HIS A 247 16.43 24.80 -4.67
CA HIS A 247 17.44 23.76 -4.86
C HIS A 247 18.24 23.43 -3.60
N ALA A 248 17.92 24.04 -2.45
CA ALA A 248 18.44 23.61 -1.15
C ALA A 248 17.71 22.34 -0.69
N SER A 249 18.37 21.19 -0.79
CA SER A 249 17.84 19.88 -0.37
C SER A 249 17.43 19.84 1.10
N SER A 250 17.97 20.72 1.94
CA SER A 250 17.55 20.86 3.34
C SER A 250 16.12 21.38 3.51
N ILE A 251 15.55 22.07 2.50
CA ILE A 251 14.15 22.53 2.55
C ILE A 251 13.17 21.35 2.51
N ILE A 252 13.52 20.26 1.81
CA ILE A 252 12.65 19.10 1.63
C ILE A 252 12.17 18.53 2.98
N PRO A 253 13.06 18.06 3.88
CA PRO A 253 12.60 17.49 5.16
C PRO A 253 11.88 18.51 6.04
N VAL A 254 12.24 19.80 5.98
CA VAL A 254 11.57 20.86 6.75
C VAL A 254 10.15 21.07 6.24
N ALA A 255 9.96 21.29 4.94
CA ALA A 255 8.65 21.53 4.34
C ALA A 255 7.73 20.31 4.51
N VAL A 256 8.23 19.10 4.22
CA VAL A 256 7.48 17.86 4.39
C VAL A 256 7.11 17.65 5.85
N GLY A 257 8.05 17.83 6.78
CA GLY A 257 7.80 17.73 8.22
C GLY A 257 6.74 18.71 8.71
N CYS A 258 6.79 19.97 8.25
CA CYS A 258 5.79 20.98 8.58
C CYS A 258 4.39 20.63 8.04
N ILE A 259 4.28 20.27 6.75
CA ILE A 259 2.98 19.90 6.14
C ILE A 259 2.42 18.65 6.83
N TRP A 260 3.28 17.65 7.09
CA TRP A 260 2.90 16.42 7.78
C TRP A 260 2.42 16.69 9.21
N LEU A 261 3.14 17.53 9.96
CA LEU A 261 2.74 17.92 11.31
C LEU A 261 1.38 18.62 11.30
N ILE A 262 1.16 19.57 10.38
CA ILE A 262 -0.14 20.25 10.23
C ILE A 262 -1.23 19.26 9.87
N SER A 263 -0.96 18.31 8.97
CA SER A 263 -1.89 17.23 8.61
C SER A 263 -2.28 16.41 9.84
N TYR A 264 -1.30 16.04 10.67
CA TYR A 264 -1.52 15.28 11.90
C TYR A 264 -2.36 16.08 12.90
N LEU A 265 -2.01 17.35 13.14
CA LEU A 265 -2.74 18.23 14.07
C LEU A 265 -4.18 18.52 13.63
N ARG A 266 -4.45 18.52 12.31
CA ARG A 266 -5.79 18.77 11.75
C ARG A 266 -6.55 17.50 11.37
N SER A 267 -5.97 16.32 11.60
CA SER A 267 -6.51 15.03 11.12
C SER A 267 -6.94 15.07 9.64
N ASN A 268 -6.15 15.73 8.80
CA ASN A 268 -6.49 16.00 7.40
C ASN A 268 -5.64 15.13 6.46
N ASP A 269 -6.27 14.11 5.87
CA ASP A 269 -5.60 13.16 4.98
C ASP A 269 -5.18 13.77 3.64
N ILE A 270 -5.86 14.83 3.16
CA ILE A 270 -5.44 15.54 1.95
C ILE A 270 -4.09 16.21 2.18
N LEU A 271 -3.88 16.85 3.33
CA LEU A 271 -2.58 17.43 3.69
C LEU A 271 -1.50 16.36 3.86
N LYS A 272 -1.86 15.15 4.32
CA LYS A 272 -0.94 14.01 4.42
C LYS A 272 -0.46 13.60 3.04
N ARG A 273 -1.38 13.36 2.10
CA ARG A 273 -1.03 13.05 0.70
C ARG A 273 -0.25 14.18 0.06
N LEU A 274 -0.64 15.44 0.28
CA LEU A 274 0.09 16.61 -0.24
C LEU A 274 1.54 16.65 0.24
N SER A 275 1.82 16.29 1.49
CA SER A 275 3.19 16.22 2.00
C SER A 275 4.03 15.17 1.28
N LEU A 276 3.43 14.03 0.89
CA LEU A 276 4.10 13.00 0.11
C LEU A 276 4.27 13.41 -1.36
N ILE A 277 3.28 14.08 -1.96
CA ILE A 277 3.40 14.66 -3.31
C ILE A 277 4.55 15.66 -3.33
N PHE A 278 4.64 16.53 -2.32
CA PHE A 278 5.75 17.48 -2.17
C PHE A 278 7.09 16.75 -2.04
N LEU A 279 7.16 15.73 -1.19
CA LEU A 279 8.36 14.92 -1.02
C LEU A 279 8.81 14.30 -2.34
N VAL A 280 7.89 13.72 -3.12
CA VAL A 280 8.18 13.10 -4.42
C VAL A 280 8.68 14.12 -5.43
N ALA A 281 7.92 15.22 -5.62
CA ALA A 281 8.25 16.24 -6.60
C ALA A 281 9.64 16.84 -6.35
N TRP A 282 9.90 17.28 -5.11
CA TRP A 282 11.19 17.89 -4.76
C TRP A 282 12.34 16.89 -4.74
N THR A 283 12.15 15.71 -4.16
CA THR A 283 13.24 14.73 -4.04
C THR A 283 13.64 14.20 -5.40
N SER A 284 12.68 13.86 -6.26
CA SER A 284 12.98 13.38 -7.61
C SER A 284 13.66 14.45 -8.46
N HIS A 285 13.21 15.70 -8.37
CA HIS A 285 13.86 16.84 -8.99
C HIS A 285 15.33 16.95 -8.53
N HIS A 286 15.56 16.97 -7.21
CA HIS A 286 16.91 17.10 -6.64
C HIS A 286 17.81 15.89 -6.93
N ILE A 287 17.29 14.65 -6.99
CA ILE A 287 18.07 13.47 -7.36
C ILE A 287 18.60 13.62 -8.78
N ARG A 288 17.74 14.01 -9.72
CA ARG A 288 18.14 14.22 -11.12
C ARG A 288 19.17 15.35 -11.23
N ASP A 289 18.91 16.48 -10.59
CA ASP A 289 19.81 17.64 -10.59
C ASP A 289 21.13 17.40 -9.85
N GLY A 290 21.11 16.47 -8.89
CA GLY A 290 22.28 15.98 -8.18
C GLY A 290 23.36 15.40 -9.11
N THR A 291 23.02 14.97 -10.32
CA THR A 291 24.00 14.49 -11.30
C THR A 291 24.97 15.57 -11.77
N ARG A 292 24.55 16.84 -11.80
CA ARG A 292 25.38 17.97 -12.26
C ARG A 292 26.27 18.50 -11.15
N ARG A 293 25.70 18.64 -9.95
CA ARG A 293 26.27 19.46 -8.89
C ARG A 293 26.15 18.85 -7.49
N GLY A 294 25.59 17.64 -7.36
CA GLY A 294 25.28 17.02 -6.07
C GLY A 294 24.15 17.74 -5.32
N PHE A 295 23.67 17.12 -4.24
CA PHE A 295 22.73 17.72 -3.32
C PHE A 295 23.36 18.88 -2.54
N TRP A 296 22.58 19.93 -2.28
CA TRP A 296 23.01 21.10 -1.53
C TRP A 296 22.27 21.19 -0.19
N PHE A 297 23.01 21.18 0.91
CA PHE A 297 22.50 21.22 2.28
C PHE A 297 23.05 22.45 3.01
N PRO A 298 22.57 23.68 2.75
CA PRO A 298 23.02 24.85 3.47
C PRO A 298 22.70 24.74 4.98
N PRO A 299 23.59 25.20 5.89
CA PRO A 299 24.91 25.79 5.64
C PRO A 299 26.06 24.76 5.49
N PHE A 300 25.77 23.46 5.54
CA PHE A 300 26.74 22.36 5.54
C PHE A 300 27.46 22.12 4.20
N GLY A 301 27.02 22.78 3.11
CA GLY A 301 27.67 22.71 1.80
C GLY A 301 26.97 21.73 0.85
N SER A 302 27.71 21.20 -0.13
CA SER A 302 27.19 20.30 -1.15
C SER A 302 27.89 18.94 -1.13
N THR A 303 27.14 17.90 -1.47
CA THR A 303 27.68 16.58 -1.78
C THR A 303 28.36 16.55 -3.15
N GLN A 304 29.10 15.48 -3.44
CA GLN A 304 29.65 15.26 -4.78
C GLN A 304 28.54 14.99 -5.80
N PRO A 305 28.75 15.31 -7.10
CA PRO A 305 27.81 14.95 -8.15
C PRO A 305 27.50 13.45 -8.17
N LEU A 306 26.23 13.11 -8.38
CA LEU A 306 25.78 11.73 -8.42
C LEU A 306 26.20 11.07 -9.74
N PRO A 307 26.77 9.85 -9.70
CA PRO A 307 26.92 9.04 -10.91
C PRO A 307 25.56 8.79 -11.57
N LYS A 308 25.52 8.76 -12.90
CA LYS A 308 24.25 8.61 -13.64
C LYS A 308 23.48 7.35 -13.21
N THR A 309 24.17 6.22 -13.10
CA THR A 309 23.57 4.97 -12.64
C THR A 309 22.94 5.09 -11.25
N THR A 310 23.61 5.79 -10.33
CA THR A 310 23.09 6.01 -8.98
C THR A 310 21.82 6.85 -9.00
N TYR A 311 21.75 7.91 -9.83
CA TYR A 311 20.51 8.68 -9.93
C TYR A 311 19.35 7.82 -10.44
N VAL A 312 19.56 7.05 -11.51
CA VAL A 312 18.48 6.24 -12.10
C VAL A 312 17.98 5.22 -11.07
N ILE A 313 18.90 4.52 -10.38
CA ILE A 313 18.51 3.59 -9.31
C ILE A 313 17.70 4.30 -8.22
N LEU A 314 18.14 5.48 -7.77
CA LEU A 314 17.43 6.23 -6.75
C LEU A 314 16.02 6.65 -7.19
N ILE A 315 15.85 7.12 -8.44
CA ILE A 315 14.55 7.48 -9.01
C ILE A 315 13.62 6.26 -9.10
N MET A 316 14.14 5.10 -9.53
CA MET A 316 13.36 3.86 -9.65
C MET A 316 12.99 3.27 -8.27
N CYS A 317 13.85 3.44 -7.25
CA CYS A 317 13.54 2.97 -5.90
C CYS A 317 12.57 3.89 -5.15
N LEU A 318 12.59 5.20 -5.44
CA LEU A 318 11.78 6.21 -4.76
C LEU A 318 10.26 5.87 -4.70
N PRO A 319 9.58 5.53 -5.82
CA PRO A 319 8.15 5.23 -5.77
C PRO A 319 7.85 3.97 -4.96
N LEU A 320 8.67 2.93 -5.04
CA LEU A 320 8.46 1.67 -4.31
C LEU A 320 8.55 1.89 -2.79
N LEU A 321 9.51 2.68 -2.34
CA LEU A 321 9.66 3.03 -0.93
C LEU A 321 8.47 3.86 -0.42
N LEU A 322 8.10 4.90 -1.18
CA LEU A 322 7.02 5.81 -0.76
C LEU A 322 5.63 5.21 -0.90
N ARG A 323 5.44 4.25 -1.81
CA ARG A 323 4.24 3.40 -1.86
C ARG A 323 4.07 2.62 -0.56
N GLY A 324 5.16 2.05 -0.04
CA GLY A 324 5.18 1.39 1.27
C GLY A 324 4.78 2.35 2.41
N VAL A 325 5.34 3.57 2.42
CA VAL A 325 4.99 4.60 3.41
C VAL A 325 3.52 4.97 3.34
N LEU A 326 2.99 5.25 2.14
CA LEU A 326 1.58 5.59 1.95
C LEU A 326 0.67 4.47 2.48
N TYR A 327 0.95 3.22 2.08
CA TYR A 327 0.21 2.04 2.54
C TYR A 327 0.20 1.93 4.07
N LEU A 328 1.36 2.05 4.73
CA LEU A 328 1.45 2.00 6.19
C LEU A 328 0.65 3.12 6.87
N THR A 329 0.61 4.31 6.27
CA THR A 329 -0.11 5.46 6.82
C THR A 329 -1.63 5.34 6.68
N GLU A 330 -2.11 4.80 5.57
CA GLU A 330 -3.55 4.56 5.32
C GLU A 330 -4.10 3.41 6.17
N GLN A 331 -3.33 2.32 6.32
CA GLN A 331 -3.68 1.23 7.22
C GLN A 331 -3.85 1.75 8.65
N ARG A 332 -2.89 2.53 9.16
CA ARG A 332 -2.96 3.09 10.53
C ARG A 332 -4.19 3.97 10.75
N GLN A 333 -4.54 4.81 9.78
CA GLN A 333 -5.71 5.70 9.89
C GLN A 333 -7.02 4.91 10.02
N SER A 334 -7.11 3.79 9.30
CA SER A 334 -8.27 2.89 9.33
C SER A 334 -8.50 2.28 10.72
N TYR A 335 -7.44 2.03 11.48
CA TYR A 335 -7.51 1.54 12.87
C TYR A 335 -7.85 2.63 13.89
N ILE A 336 -7.36 3.87 13.71
CA ILE A 336 -7.49 4.95 14.70
C ILE A 336 -8.87 5.63 14.63
N ASN A 337 -9.40 5.88 13.43
CA ASN A 337 -10.66 6.61 13.24
C ASN A 337 -11.84 6.06 14.07
N PRO A 338 -12.04 4.73 14.20
CA PRO A 338 -13.08 4.18 15.06
C PRO A 338 -12.85 4.45 16.55
N ILE A 339 -11.61 4.47 17.03
CA ILE A 339 -11.29 4.68 18.45
C ILE A 339 -11.52 6.15 18.83
N GLN A 340 -11.05 7.08 17.98
CA GLN A 340 -11.28 8.51 18.20
C GLN A 340 -12.76 8.89 18.17
N ARG A 341 -13.56 8.28 17.29
CA ARG A 341 -15.01 8.49 17.28
C ARG A 341 -15.72 8.00 18.53
N GLU A 342 -15.19 7.00 19.22
CA GLU A 342 -15.75 6.54 20.50
C GLU A 342 -15.29 7.42 21.66
N LEU A 343 -14.04 7.91 21.64
CA LEU A 343 -13.52 8.82 22.69
C LEU A 343 -14.13 10.22 22.66
N VAL A 344 -14.58 10.71 21.50
CA VAL A 344 -15.23 12.04 21.36
C VAL A 344 -16.75 11.98 21.63
N LYS A 345 -17.32 10.77 21.76
CA LYS A 345 -18.73 10.59 22.15
C LYS A 345 -18.95 10.59 23.67
N VAL A 346 -17.88 10.71 24.45
CA VAL A 346 -17.88 10.88 25.92
C VAL A 346 -17.64 12.35 26.21
#